data_AF-A0A2T1ESS4-F1
#
_entry.id   AF-A0A2T1ESS4-F1
#
_cell.length_a   1.000
_cell.length_b   1.000
_cell.length_c   1.000
_cell.angle_alpha   90.00
_cell.angle_beta   90.00
_cell.angle_gamma   90.00
#
_symmetry.space_group_name_H-M   'P 1'
#
loop_
_entity.id
_entity.type
_entity.pdbx_description
1 polymer ?
#
loop_
_entity_poly.entity_id
_entity_poly.type
_entity_poly.pdbx_seq_one_letter_code
_entity_poly.pdbx_strand_id
1 'polypeptide(L)'
;MRLDTKPPEIYLGLPQPLGTIVAEYRIEPSTAIAYSVRAGQYIQIIDVEGSQCSDFLSFAGAGYREELDGTVTRTLNGLAVPQAGLLGKYFSQMMQPLFEVIQDTCGRHDSFLLACTDRYYEDAGYPGHPSCSENFNQVLEPHGMARRSGWAAINFFFNTEVDHTGTIAAGESWSRPGDYVLLQAKRDLLCASSACPDDIDPANGWQPTSIHLRIYDASETFAKAIGRRAIATAPIRLTQPSGFTSRIQALTDDLTEYNGFWVPNRFANYGIQAEYWALRESAVVMDLSALRKFEITGTDAFSLLQQAFSRDVSKLAIGQSAYGCLLNQHGGIVDDGIVFRLTDTAYRYVGNCDSDEQWLQRVAQQAGFQVTIQPSSHQCHNLALQGPLARELLRPLVTFDPFYHVETLDELAYFRFATGTVAGIPALVSRTGYTGELGYELFVQPDRGAALWDALMQAGAPMGLTPMGMLALDRARIEAGLLAAGREFDDLISPYQAGIGWAVALKKPNFIGKAALEQIKPHPPRLAVGLILEGNEVAAYGQCLHPPGDRGRVGMITSATFSPLLNQSIAMAQVVPEYATPGTELEVGLMDGMKRRVRAIVGTLAAYDPTKSRVKV
;
A
#
# COMPACT_ATOMS: atom_id res chain seq x y z
N MET A 1 -8.63 -45.01 -7.23
CA MET A 1 -9.23 -44.48 -8.48
C MET A 1 -8.08 -44.03 -9.37
N ARG A 2 -8.00 -44.51 -10.62
CA ARG A 2 -6.90 -44.15 -11.54
C ARG A 2 -6.99 -42.65 -11.84
N LEU A 3 -5.88 -41.93 -11.70
CA LEU A 3 -5.74 -40.55 -12.17
C LEU A 3 -5.83 -40.60 -13.69
N ASP A 4 -6.97 -40.17 -14.24
CA ASP A 4 -7.17 -40.06 -15.68
C ASP A 4 -6.42 -38.80 -16.15
N THR A 5 -5.14 -38.96 -16.49
CA THR A 5 -4.35 -37.88 -17.08
C THR A 5 -4.68 -37.79 -18.57
N LYS A 6 -5.77 -37.08 -18.91
CA LYS A 6 -5.92 -36.52 -20.26
C LYS A 6 -4.77 -35.53 -20.51
N PRO A 7 -4.22 -35.45 -21.73
CA PRO A 7 -3.27 -34.39 -22.06
C PRO A 7 -3.95 -33.02 -21.85
N PRO A 8 -3.21 -32.02 -21.34
CA PRO A 8 -3.80 -30.70 -21.07
C PRO A 8 -4.33 -30.10 -22.37
N GLU A 9 -5.63 -29.83 -22.40
CA GLU A 9 -6.21 -28.93 -23.41
C GLU A 9 -5.51 -27.57 -23.29
N ILE A 10 -5.04 -27.00 -24.40
CA ILE A 10 -4.45 -25.67 -24.40
C ILE A 10 -5.61 -24.67 -24.29
N TYR A 11 -5.92 -24.25 -23.07
CA TYR A 11 -6.89 -23.18 -22.83
C TYR A 11 -6.26 -21.83 -23.16
N LEU A 12 -6.75 -21.19 -24.23
CA LEU A 12 -6.34 -19.84 -24.61
C LEU A 12 -6.77 -18.83 -23.54
N GLY A 13 -5.93 -17.82 -23.27
CA GLY A 13 -6.25 -16.72 -22.35
C GLY A 13 -5.87 -16.95 -20.88
N LEU A 14 -5.39 -18.14 -20.50
CA LEU A 14 -4.91 -18.39 -19.14
C LEU A 14 -3.49 -17.83 -18.90
N PRO A 15 -3.15 -17.43 -17.65
CA PRO A 15 -1.77 -17.14 -17.28
C PRO A 15 -0.90 -18.39 -17.47
N GLN A 16 0.41 -18.19 -17.72
CA GLN A 16 1.35 -19.30 -17.78
C GLN A 16 1.37 -20.06 -16.44
N PRO A 17 1.54 -21.39 -16.47
CA PRO A 17 1.76 -22.17 -15.25
C PRO A 17 2.91 -21.58 -14.42
N LEU A 18 2.72 -21.47 -13.11
CA LEU A 18 3.73 -20.93 -12.20
C LEU A 18 4.88 -21.92 -11.93
N GLY A 19 4.59 -23.21 -12.03
CA GLY A 19 5.52 -24.30 -11.80
C GLY A 19 4.97 -25.64 -12.30
N THR A 20 5.47 -26.73 -11.74
CA THR A 20 5.09 -28.10 -12.14
C THR A 20 3.64 -28.41 -11.74
N ILE A 21 2.78 -28.61 -12.72
CA ILE A 21 1.37 -28.98 -12.53
C ILE A 21 1.25 -30.47 -12.22
N VAL A 22 0.57 -30.81 -11.12
CA VAL A 22 0.18 -32.17 -10.74
C VAL A 22 -1.21 -32.52 -11.26
N ALA A 23 -2.12 -31.55 -11.25
CA ALA A 23 -3.46 -31.68 -11.81
C ALA A 23 -4.00 -30.32 -12.25
N GLU A 24 -4.88 -30.31 -13.23
CA GLU A 24 -5.51 -29.10 -13.76
C GLU A 24 -6.95 -29.42 -14.16
N TYR A 25 -7.86 -28.48 -13.90
CA TYR A 25 -9.29 -28.67 -14.15
C TYR A 25 -9.92 -27.39 -14.71
N ARG A 26 -10.88 -27.56 -15.62
CA ARG A 26 -11.83 -26.53 -16.02
C ARG A 26 -13.17 -26.81 -15.34
N ILE A 27 -13.70 -25.82 -14.63
CA ILE A 27 -15.03 -25.87 -14.04
C ILE A 27 -15.92 -25.05 -14.96
N GLU A 28 -16.81 -25.74 -15.68
CA GLU A 28 -17.76 -25.12 -16.58
C GLU A 28 -18.75 -24.24 -15.79
N PRO A 29 -19.32 -23.18 -16.42
CA PRO A 29 -20.26 -22.30 -15.74
C PRO A 29 -21.40 -23.09 -15.09
N SER A 30 -21.81 -22.66 -13.90
CA SER A 30 -22.89 -23.32 -13.14
C SER A 30 -22.61 -24.76 -12.70
N THR A 31 -21.34 -25.19 -12.66
CA THR A 31 -20.94 -26.52 -12.18
C THR A 31 -19.93 -26.45 -11.03
N ALA A 32 -19.69 -27.58 -10.37
CA ALA A 32 -18.64 -27.72 -9.37
C ALA A 32 -17.84 -29.01 -9.61
N ILE A 33 -16.67 -29.10 -8.97
CA ILE A 33 -15.89 -30.33 -8.86
C ILE A 33 -15.35 -30.51 -7.44
N ALA A 34 -15.11 -31.76 -7.04
CA ALA A 34 -14.37 -32.12 -5.84
C ALA A 34 -13.01 -32.74 -6.21
N TYR A 35 -11.96 -32.40 -5.46
CA TYR A 35 -10.59 -32.84 -5.73
C TYR A 35 -9.75 -32.87 -4.44
N SER A 36 -8.67 -33.65 -4.45
CA SER A 36 -7.79 -33.78 -3.29
C SER A 36 -6.51 -32.97 -3.46
N VAL A 37 -6.07 -32.32 -2.38
CA VAL A 37 -4.81 -31.57 -2.31
C VAL A 37 -4.01 -32.10 -1.13
N ARG A 38 -2.74 -32.44 -1.33
CA ARG A 38 -1.85 -32.91 -0.26
C ARG A 38 -1.20 -31.74 0.46
N ALA A 39 -0.81 -31.96 1.71
CA ALA A 39 -0.04 -30.97 2.46
C ALA A 39 1.22 -30.54 1.68
N GLY A 40 1.46 -29.23 1.61
CA GLY A 40 2.57 -28.61 0.88
C GLY A 40 2.26 -28.27 -0.57
N GLN A 41 1.29 -28.93 -1.21
CA GLN A 41 0.86 -28.58 -2.58
C GLN A 41 0.17 -27.21 -2.61
N TYR A 42 0.14 -26.61 -3.80
CA TYR A 42 -0.51 -25.32 -4.02
C TYR A 42 -1.71 -25.48 -4.91
N ILE A 43 -2.80 -24.77 -4.61
CA ILE A 43 -3.96 -24.61 -5.48
C ILE A 43 -3.98 -23.19 -6.02
N GLN A 44 -4.07 -23.06 -7.33
CA GLN A 44 -4.33 -21.79 -8.02
C GLN A 44 -5.77 -21.81 -8.56
N ILE A 45 -6.60 -20.91 -8.06
CA ILE A 45 -7.97 -20.67 -8.54
C ILE A 45 -7.93 -19.44 -9.44
N ILE A 46 -8.29 -19.60 -10.71
CA ILE A 46 -8.14 -18.58 -11.75
C ILE A 46 -9.52 -18.22 -12.30
N ASP A 47 -9.82 -16.93 -12.32
CA ASP A 47 -10.92 -16.40 -13.12
C ASP A 47 -10.45 -16.27 -14.57
N VAL A 48 -11.13 -16.96 -15.48
CA VAL A 48 -10.73 -17.09 -16.87
C VAL A 48 -11.06 -15.84 -17.67
N GLU A 49 -12.27 -15.32 -17.50
CA GLU A 49 -12.84 -14.26 -18.34
C GLU A 49 -13.03 -12.95 -17.59
N GLY A 50 -12.75 -12.93 -16.28
CA GLY A 50 -13.03 -11.80 -15.42
C GLY A 50 -14.47 -11.86 -14.89
N SER A 51 -14.68 -11.09 -13.83
CA SER A 51 -15.94 -10.97 -13.10
C SER A 51 -16.50 -12.28 -12.50
N GLN A 52 -15.94 -13.47 -12.74
CA GLN A 52 -16.49 -14.73 -12.26
C GLN A 52 -16.09 -15.01 -10.81
N CYS A 53 -17.08 -15.36 -9.99
CA CYS A 53 -16.86 -15.80 -8.62
C CYS A 53 -16.63 -17.32 -8.54
N SER A 54 -15.78 -17.73 -7.60
CA SER A 54 -15.61 -19.13 -7.24
C SER A 54 -15.86 -19.37 -5.76
N ASP A 55 -16.96 -20.02 -5.46
CA ASP A 55 -17.23 -20.57 -4.14
C ASP A 55 -16.26 -21.72 -3.87
N PHE A 56 -15.66 -21.73 -2.69
CA PHE A 56 -14.63 -22.69 -2.30
C PHE A 56 -14.89 -23.30 -0.93
N LEU A 57 -14.79 -24.63 -0.87
CA LEU A 57 -14.88 -25.44 0.33
C LEU A 57 -13.62 -26.28 0.51
N SER A 58 -13.27 -26.56 1.77
CA SER A 58 -12.26 -27.57 2.06
C SER A 58 -12.49 -28.26 3.40
N PHE A 59 -12.03 -29.51 3.45
CA PHE A 59 -12.26 -30.41 4.56
C PHE A 59 -11.00 -31.21 4.86
N ALA A 60 -10.63 -31.27 6.13
CA ALA A 60 -9.50 -32.05 6.64
C ALA A 60 -9.96 -33.13 7.62
N GLY A 61 -9.00 -33.90 8.11
CA GLY A 61 -9.21 -34.86 9.20
C GLY A 61 -9.93 -36.14 8.76
N ALA A 62 -10.07 -37.08 9.70
CA ALA A 62 -10.69 -38.37 9.44
C ALA A 62 -12.16 -38.19 9.03
N GLY A 63 -12.51 -38.68 7.84
CA GLY A 63 -13.85 -38.54 7.28
C GLY A 63 -14.26 -37.10 6.98
N TYR A 64 -13.29 -36.20 6.73
CA TYR A 64 -13.54 -34.83 6.26
C TYR A 64 -14.39 -33.98 7.21
N ARG A 65 -14.22 -34.21 8.53
CA ARG A 65 -15.01 -33.55 9.58
C ARG A 65 -14.50 -32.16 9.97
N GLU A 66 -13.29 -31.79 9.55
CA GLU A 66 -12.69 -30.50 9.88
C GLU A 66 -12.87 -29.54 8.69
N GLU A 67 -13.99 -28.84 8.66
CA GLU A 67 -14.38 -27.92 7.59
C GLU A 67 -13.72 -26.55 7.75
N LEU A 68 -13.38 -25.94 6.62
CA LEU A 68 -13.00 -24.53 6.50
C LEU A 68 -14.08 -23.62 7.09
N ASP A 69 -13.66 -22.67 7.93
CA ASP A 69 -14.59 -21.78 8.62
C ASP A 69 -14.15 -20.32 8.46
N GLY A 70 -14.96 -19.56 7.72
CA GLY A 70 -14.73 -18.12 7.51
C GLY A 70 -14.83 -17.31 8.81
N THR A 71 -15.70 -17.69 9.75
CA THR A 71 -15.84 -17.01 11.04
C THR A 71 -14.60 -17.21 11.90
N VAL A 72 -14.14 -18.45 12.07
CA VAL A 72 -12.88 -18.73 12.79
C VAL A 72 -11.71 -18.03 12.11
N THR A 73 -11.66 -18.06 10.78
CA THR A 73 -10.62 -17.38 10.00
C THR A 73 -10.57 -15.88 10.31
N ARG A 74 -11.72 -15.19 10.28
CA ARG A 74 -11.79 -13.76 10.63
C ARG A 74 -11.43 -13.51 12.09
N THR A 75 -11.88 -14.36 13.01
CA THR A 75 -11.57 -14.24 14.45
C THR A 75 -10.07 -14.33 14.71
N LEU A 76 -9.37 -15.28 14.07
CA LEU A 76 -7.95 -15.50 14.33
C LEU A 76 -7.05 -14.50 13.61
N ASN A 77 -7.41 -14.07 12.39
CA ASN A 77 -6.62 -13.09 11.65
C ASN A 77 -6.94 -11.64 12.02
N GLY A 78 -8.15 -11.36 12.53
CA GLY A 78 -8.63 -9.98 12.69
C GLY A 78 -8.88 -9.26 11.36
N LEU A 79 -8.95 -10.00 10.24
CA LEU A 79 -9.21 -9.49 8.89
C LEU A 79 -10.39 -10.22 8.26
N ALA A 80 -11.21 -9.48 7.51
CA ALA A 80 -12.33 -10.05 6.78
C ALA A 80 -11.87 -11.03 5.68
N VAL A 81 -10.78 -10.69 4.99
CA VAL A 81 -10.20 -11.47 3.90
C VAL A 81 -8.72 -11.67 4.20
N PRO A 82 -8.24 -12.92 4.37
CA PRO A 82 -6.82 -13.19 4.53
C PRO A 82 -6.01 -12.69 3.33
N GLN A 83 -4.86 -12.08 3.58
CA GLN A 83 -3.95 -11.58 2.55
C GLN A 83 -2.58 -12.25 2.68
N ALA A 84 -1.84 -12.37 1.58
CA ALA A 84 -0.48 -12.91 1.62
C ALA A 84 0.37 -12.15 2.66
N GLY A 85 0.98 -12.87 3.61
CA GLY A 85 1.72 -12.26 4.72
C GLY A 85 1.48 -12.96 6.05
N LEU A 86 1.53 -12.20 7.15
CA LEU A 86 1.35 -12.70 8.52
C LEU A 86 -0.08 -13.18 8.79
N LEU A 87 -1.07 -12.46 8.28
CA LEU A 87 -2.52 -12.69 8.50
C LEU A 87 -3.18 -13.40 7.31
N GLY A 88 -2.43 -14.30 6.67
CA GLY A 88 -2.80 -14.93 5.40
C GLY A 88 -3.33 -16.36 5.49
N LYS A 89 -3.78 -16.82 6.67
CA LYS A 89 -4.19 -18.23 6.84
C LYS A 89 -5.70 -18.38 6.85
N TYR A 90 -6.18 -19.47 6.24
CA TYR A 90 -7.55 -19.94 6.40
C TYR A 90 -7.58 -21.10 7.39
N PHE A 91 -8.58 -21.10 8.27
CA PHE A 91 -8.65 -22.02 9.41
C PHE A 91 -9.93 -22.87 9.37
N SER A 92 -9.83 -24.05 9.97
CA SER A 92 -10.99 -24.91 10.22
C SER A 92 -11.78 -24.49 11.45
N GLN A 93 -12.95 -25.09 11.65
CA GLN A 93 -13.74 -25.01 12.89
C GLN A 93 -12.94 -25.37 14.15
N MET A 94 -11.89 -26.18 14.03
CA MET A 94 -10.98 -26.56 15.13
C MET A 94 -9.78 -25.61 15.28
N MET A 95 -9.83 -24.42 14.66
CA MET A 95 -8.76 -23.42 14.67
C MET A 95 -7.43 -23.93 14.10
N GLN A 96 -7.46 -25.01 13.31
CA GLN A 96 -6.27 -25.54 12.64
C GLN A 96 -6.10 -24.90 11.26
N PRO A 97 -4.89 -24.51 10.86
CA PRO A 97 -4.65 -23.94 9.54
C PRO A 97 -4.89 -24.98 8.44
N LEU A 98 -5.67 -24.61 7.43
CA LEU A 98 -5.94 -25.42 6.24
C LEU A 98 -5.15 -24.91 5.04
N PHE A 99 -5.17 -23.59 4.82
CA PHE A 99 -4.44 -22.93 3.75
C PHE A 99 -3.66 -21.71 4.25
N GLU A 100 -2.62 -21.36 3.50
CA GLU A 100 -2.00 -20.04 3.54
C GLU A 100 -2.10 -19.40 2.16
N VAL A 101 -2.53 -18.15 2.09
CA VAL A 101 -2.52 -17.32 0.89
C VAL A 101 -1.07 -16.98 0.56
N ILE A 102 -0.65 -17.37 -0.64
CA ILE A 102 0.69 -17.12 -1.16
C ILE A 102 0.65 -15.97 -2.15
N GLN A 103 -0.29 -16.02 -3.11
CA GLN A 103 -0.50 -14.92 -4.05
C GLN A 103 -1.99 -14.63 -4.17
N ASP A 104 -2.35 -13.36 -4.25
CA ASP A 104 -3.70 -12.91 -4.55
C ASP A 104 -3.60 -11.71 -5.48
N THR A 105 -4.14 -11.85 -6.69
CA THR A 105 -4.10 -10.80 -7.71
C THR A 105 -5.37 -9.95 -7.79
N CYS A 106 -6.40 -10.31 -7.03
CA CYS A 106 -7.68 -9.59 -7.00
C CYS A 106 -7.81 -8.74 -5.74
N GLY A 107 -7.42 -9.28 -4.57
CA GLY A 107 -7.49 -8.57 -3.28
C GLY A 107 -8.90 -8.41 -2.70
N ARG A 108 -9.93 -8.95 -3.37
CA ARG A 108 -11.34 -8.77 -3.01
C ARG A 108 -12.10 -10.08 -3.10
N HIS A 109 -12.55 -10.57 -1.95
CA HIS A 109 -13.26 -11.83 -1.79
C HIS A 109 -14.34 -11.68 -0.72
N ASP A 110 -15.26 -12.63 -0.65
CA ASP A 110 -16.21 -12.75 0.44
C ASP A 110 -15.89 -13.95 1.34
N SER A 111 -16.03 -13.71 2.65
CA SER A 111 -15.93 -14.75 3.68
C SER A 111 -17.14 -14.75 4.62
N PHE A 112 -18.12 -13.87 4.40
CA PHE A 112 -19.25 -13.65 5.29
C PHE A 112 -20.45 -14.50 4.91
N LEU A 113 -20.75 -14.59 3.62
CA LEU A 113 -21.98 -15.18 3.13
C LEU A 113 -21.79 -16.67 2.81
N LEU A 114 -22.94 -17.35 2.68
CA LEU A 114 -22.96 -18.71 2.17
C LEU A 114 -22.69 -18.68 0.66
N ALA A 115 -22.30 -19.83 0.13
CA ALA A 115 -22.49 -20.09 -1.28
C ALA A 115 -23.96 -19.91 -1.67
N CYS A 116 -24.25 -19.49 -2.90
CA CYS A 116 -25.64 -19.29 -3.32
C CYS A 116 -26.47 -20.57 -3.13
N THR A 117 -27.76 -20.40 -2.85
CA THR A 117 -28.67 -21.48 -2.42
C THR A 117 -29.92 -21.49 -3.27
N ASP A 118 -30.59 -22.64 -3.38
CA ASP A 118 -31.87 -22.75 -4.10
C ASP A 118 -32.90 -21.77 -3.52
N ARG A 119 -32.92 -21.62 -2.19
CA ARG A 119 -33.81 -20.68 -1.50
C ARG A 119 -33.57 -19.22 -1.91
N TYR A 120 -32.32 -18.82 -2.07
CA TYR A 120 -31.98 -17.46 -2.52
C TYR A 120 -32.66 -17.14 -3.85
N TYR A 121 -32.58 -18.06 -4.81
CA TYR A 121 -33.20 -17.90 -6.12
C TYR A 121 -34.73 -18.02 -6.07
N GLU A 122 -35.28 -18.95 -5.28
CA GLU A 122 -36.73 -19.09 -5.07
C GLU A 122 -37.34 -17.80 -4.49
N ASP A 123 -36.72 -17.24 -3.45
CA ASP A 123 -37.17 -16.00 -2.80
C ASP A 123 -37.06 -14.80 -3.78
N ALA A 124 -36.12 -14.83 -4.74
CA ALA A 124 -35.99 -13.85 -5.81
C ALA A 124 -36.95 -14.09 -7.00
N GLY A 125 -37.72 -15.20 -7.01
CA GLY A 125 -38.69 -15.52 -8.06
C GLY A 125 -38.17 -16.41 -9.19
N TYR A 126 -37.03 -17.08 -9.00
CA TYR A 126 -36.35 -17.95 -9.97
C TYR A 126 -36.28 -19.41 -9.46
N PRO A 127 -37.42 -20.11 -9.27
CA PRO A 127 -37.40 -21.49 -8.79
C PRO A 127 -36.73 -22.42 -9.80
N GLY A 128 -35.90 -23.34 -9.30
CA GLY A 128 -35.15 -24.31 -10.11
C GLY A 128 -33.88 -23.75 -10.75
N HIS A 129 -33.52 -22.50 -10.45
CA HIS A 129 -32.21 -21.95 -10.81
C HIS A 129 -31.09 -22.77 -10.14
N PRO A 130 -29.99 -23.11 -10.86
CA PRO A 130 -28.87 -23.82 -10.26
C PRO A 130 -28.22 -23.01 -9.13
N SER A 131 -27.69 -23.69 -8.13
CA SER A 131 -26.99 -23.04 -7.01
C SER A 131 -25.67 -23.73 -6.70
N CYS A 132 -24.69 -22.96 -6.22
CA CYS A 132 -23.42 -23.50 -5.76
C CYS A 132 -23.61 -24.53 -4.64
N SER A 133 -24.56 -24.29 -3.74
CA SER A 133 -24.83 -25.23 -2.64
C SER A 133 -25.32 -26.58 -3.15
N GLU A 134 -26.16 -26.60 -4.19
CA GLU A 134 -26.60 -27.84 -4.81
C GLU A 134 -25.49 -28.50 -5.65
N ASN A 135 -24.71 -27.71 -6.38
CA ASN A 135 -23.53 -28.19 -7.11
C ASN A 135 -22.54 -28.89 -6.16
N PHE A 136 -22.31 -28.31 -4.97
CA PHE A 136 -21.47 -28.92 -3.94
C PHE A 136 -22.06 -30.22 -3.41
N ASN A 137 -23.37 -30.29 -3.15
CA ASN A 137 -24.02 -31.52 -2.72
C ASN A 137 -23.75 -32.68 -3.70
N GLN A 138 -23.86 -32.42 -5.01
CA GLN A 138 -23.67 -33.44 -6.04
C GLN A 138 -22.23 -33.98 -6.09
N VAL A 139 -21.24 -33.10 -5.94
CA VAL A 139 -19.82 -33.51 -6.05
C VAL A 139 -19.25 -34.03 -4.74
N LEU A 140 -19.81 -33.66 -3.59
CA LEU A 140 -19.35 -34.09 -2.27
C LEU A 140 -20.04 -35.36 -1.76
N GLU A 141 -21.26 -35.68 -2.22
CA GLU A 141 -21.98 -36.90 -1.84
C GLU A 141 -21.18 -38.20 -2.09
N PRO A 142 -20.46 -38.37 -3.23
CA PRO A 142 -19.58 -39.53 -3.44
C PRO A 142 -18.44 -39.66 -2.44
N HIS A 143 -18.09 -38.58 -1.73
CA HIS A 143 -17.08 -38.56 -0.67
C HIS A 143 -17.67 -38.82 0.73
N GLY A 144 -18.95 -39.17 0.82
CA GLY A 144 -19.64 -39.46 2.08
C GLY A 144 -20.12 -38.22 2.83
N MET A 145 -20.17 -37.07 2.16
CA MET A 145 -20.64 -35.82 2.76
C MET A 145 -22.15 -35.74 2.70
N ALA A 146 -22.78 -35.38 3.81
CA ALA A 146 -24.21 -35.16 3.86
C ALA A 146 -24.59 -33.89 3.08
N ARG A 147 -25.68 -33.96 2.31
CA ARG A 147 -26.24 -32.82 1.59
C ARG A 147 -26.68 -31.73 2.58
N ARG A 148 -26.57 -30.47 2.18
CA ARG A 148 -26.95 -29.28 2.96
C ARG A 148 -27.72 -28.31 2.10
N SER A 149 -28.62 -27.54 2.71
CA SER A 149 -29.37 -26.47 2.02
C SER A 149 -28.51 -25.24 1.72
N GLY A 150 -27.37 -25.10 2.38
CA GLY A 150 -26.42 -24.02 2.18
C GLY A 150 -25.05 -24.38 2.74
N TRP A 151 -23.99 -23.92 2.06
CA TRP A 151 -22.60 -24.16 2.45
C TRP A 151 -21.91 -22.85 2.82
N ALA A 152 -21.18 -22.83 3.94
CA ALA A 152 -20.36 -21.67 4.32
C ALA A 152 -19.04 -21.71 3.55
N ALA A 153 -19.05 -21.11 2.36
CA ALA A 153 -17.89 -21.09 1.47
C ALA A 153 -17.02 -19.85 1.69
N ILE A 154 -15.78 -19.94 1.21
CA ILE A 154 -15.01 -18.74 0.87
C ILE A 154 -15.32 -18.45 -0.59
N ASN A 155 -15.89 -17.27 -0.86
CA ASN A 155 -16.33 -16.88 -2.19
C ASN A 155 -15.22 -16.03 -2.83
N PHE A 156 -14.28 -16.67 -3.51
CA PHE A 156 -13.20 -15.98 -4.20
C PHE A 156 -13.76 -15.11 -5.33
N PHE A 157 -13.12 -13.95 -5.48
CA PHE A 157 -13.50 -12.86 -6.40
C PHE A 157 -14.85 -12.20 -6.12
N PHE A 158 -15.63 -12.66 -5.14
CA PHE A 158 -16.92 -12.05 -4.84
C PHE A 158 -16.77 -10.76 -4.03
N ASN A 159 -17.46 -9.71 -4.47
CA ASN A 159 -17.40 -8.39 -3.84
C ASN A 159 -18.60 -8.16 -2.92
N THR A 160 -18.42 -8.44 -1.62
CA THR A 160 -19.43 -8.15 -0.59
C THR A 160 -19.10 -6.85 0.15
N GLU A 161 -20.11 -6.02 0.36
CA GLU A 161 -20.03 -4.79 1.15
C GLU A 161 -20.97 -4.86 2.35
N VAL A 162 -20.52 -4.31 3.48
CA VAL A 162 -21.37 -4.07 4.67
C VAL A 162 -21.35 -2.58 4.93
N ASP A 163 -22.49 -1.93 4.75
CA ASP A 163 -22.58 -0.49 4.93
C ASP A 163 -22.71 -0.09 6.41
N HIS A 164 -22.70 1.22 6.67
CA HIS A 164 -22.82 1.78 8.01
C HIS A 164 -24.16 1.50 8.71
N THR A 165 -25.19 1.06 7.97
CA THR A 165 -26.48 0.62 8.52
C THR A 165 -26.48 -0.88 8.86
N GLY A 166 -25.41 -1.60 8.48
CA GLY A 166 -25.31 -3.05 8.60
C GLY A 166 -25.95 -3.80 7.45
N THR A 167 -26.33 -3.11 6.37
CA THR A 167 -26.89 -3.76 5.17
C THR A 167 -25.75 -4.45 4.42
N ILE A 168 -25.97 -5.72 4.06
CA ILE A 168 -25.07 -6.48 3.20
C ILE A 168 -25.50 -6.30 1.75
N ALA A 169 -24.56 -5.92 0.88
CA ALA A 169 -24.78 -5.76 -0.55
C ALA A 169 -23.76 -6.57 -1.37
N ALA A 170 -24.20 -7.07 -2.51
CA ALA A 170 -23.36 -7.66 -3.53
C ALA A 170 -22.99 -6.60 -4.57
N GLY A 171 -21.71 -6.55 -4.94
CA GLY A 171 -21.20 -5.74 -6.03
C GLY A 171 -20.63 -6.63 -7.14
N GLU A 172 -20.38 -6.02 -8.29
CA GLU A 172 -19.67 -6.71 -9.37
C GLU A 172 -18.25 -7.08 -8.91
N SER A 173 -17.83 -8.28 -9.29
CA SER A 173 -16.49 -8.77 -9.00
C SER A 173 -15.42 -7.86 -9.61
N TRP A 174 -14.29 -7.76 -8.91
CA TRP A 174 -13.14 -6.95 -9.34
C TRP A 174 -12.14 -7.73 -10.19
N SER A 175 -12.31 -9.04 -10.30
CA SER A 175 -11.42 -9.90 -11.05
C SER A 175 -11.47 -9.57 -12.53
N ARG A 176 -10.32 -9.74 -13.19
CA ARG A 176 -10.14 -9.60 -14.62
C ARG A 176 -9.66 -10.92 -15.20
N PRO A 177 -9.71 -11.09 -16.54
CA PRO A 177 -9.17 -12.28 -17.17
C PRO A 177 -7.77 -12.63 -16.66
N GLY A 178 -7.64 -13.83 -16.10
CA GLY A 178 -6.40 -14.38 -15.58
C GLY A 178 -6.02 -13.95 -14.17
N ASP A 179 -6.85 -13.17 -13.45
CA ASP A 179 -6.65 -12.96 -12.02
C ASP A 179 -6.87 -14.28 -11.26
N TYR A 180 -6.11 -14.47 -10.17
CA TYR A 180 -6.07 -15.71 -9.43
C TYR A 180 -5.77 -15.52 -7.94
N VAL A 181 -6.09 -16.55 -7.16
CA VAL A 181 -5.59 -16.77 -5.81
C VAL A 181 -4.79 -18.06 -5.78
N LEU A 182 -3.59 -18.01 -5.20
CA LEU A 182 -2.70 -19.14 -4.98
C LEU A 182 -2.62 -19.45 -3.49
N LEU A 183 -3.09 -20.62 -3.09
CA LEU A 183 -3.09 -21.08 -1.70
C LEU A 183 -2.17 -22.28 -1.54
N GLN A 184 -1.38 -22.32 -0.46
CA GLN A 184 -0.63 -23.51 -0.07
C GLN A 184 -1.42 -24.31 0.95
N ALA A 185 -1.67 -25.59 0.66
CA ALA A 185 -2.30 -26.51 1.61
C ALA A 185 -1.36 -26.81 2.78
N LYS A 186 -1.86 -26.68 4.00
CA LYS A 186 -1.11 -27.00 5.23
C LYS A 186 -1.36 -28.41 5.74
N ARG A 187 -2.34 -29.10 5.15
CA ARG A 187 -2.80 -30.44 5.51
C ARG A 187 -3.23 -31.18 4.24
N ASP A 188 -3.50 -32.47 4.36
CA ASP A 188 -4.21 -33.21 3.31
C ASP A 188 -5.69 -32.84 3.36
N LEU A 189 -6.23 -32.42 2.22
CA LEU A 189 -7.55 -31.81 2.10
C LEU A 189 -8.37 -32.45 0.98
N LEU A 190 -9.66 -32.61 1.22
CA LEU A 190 -10.67 -32.65 0.18
C LEU A 190 -11.15 -31.23 -0.05
N CYS A 191 -11.08 -30.75 -1.28
CA CYS A 191 -11.53 -29.44 -1.70
C CYS A 191 -12.71 -29.57 -2.66
N ALA A 192 -13.55 -28.55 -2.71
CA ALA A 192 -14.52 -28.38 -3.78
C ALA A 192 -14.56 -26.92 -4.20
N SER A 193 -14.69 -26.71 -5.51
CA SER A 193 -14.86 -25.37 -6.10
C SER A 193 -16.06 -25.39 -7.02
N SER A 194 -16.84 -24.31 -7.01
CA SER A 194 -17.94 -24.07 -7.94
C SER A 194 -17.61 -22.87 -8.81
N ALA A 195 -18.01 -22.89 -10.09
CA ALA A 195 -18.15 -21.70 -10.91
C ALA A 195 -19.58 -21.20 -10.69
N CYS A 196 -19.71 -20.09 -9.94
CA CYS A 196 -21.00 -19.59 -9.48
C CYS A 196 -22.00 -19.40 -10.64
N PRO A 197 -23.23 -19.95 -10.52
CA PRO A 197 -24.26 -19.82 -11.56
C PRO A 197 -24.98 -18.47 -11.53
N ASP A 198 -24.72 -17.60 -10.55
CA ASP A 198 -25.55 -16.41 -10.32
C ASP A 198 -25.51 -15.44 -11.50
N ASP A 199 -26.66 -15.27 -12.14
CA ASP A 199 -26.89 -14.36 -13.25
C ASP A 199 -28.01 -13.34 -12.95
N ILE A 200 -28.60 -13.37 -11.74
CA ILE A 200 -29.69 -12.49 -11.35
C ILE A 200 -29.22 -11.25 -10.58
N ASP A 201 -27.95 -11.23 -10.18
CA ASP A 201 -27.32 -10.14 -9.44
C ASP A 201 -25.92 -9.80 -10.02
N PRO A 202 -25.25 -8.74 -9.54
CA PRO A 202 -24.00 -8.28 -10.14
C PRO A 202 -22.79 -9.21 -9.88
N ALA A 203 -22.89 -10.21 -9.01
CA ALA A 203 -21.75 -11.01 -8.52
C ALA A 203 -20.82 -11.49 -9.65
N ASN A 204 -21.40 -12.07 -10.70
CA ASN A 204 -20.68 -12.57 -11.86
C ASN A 204 -20.75 -11.65 -13.10
N GLY A 205 -21.02 -10.36 -12.91
CA GLY A 205 -21.29 -9.44 -14.03
C GLY A 205 -22.49 -9.88 -14.88
N TRP A 206 -23.47 -10.57 -14.27
CA TRP A 206 -24.65 -11.16 -14.92
C TRP A 206 -24.35 -12.21 -16.02
N GLN A 207 -23.11 -12.69 -16.12
CA GLN A 207 -22.69 -13.63 -17.15
C GLN A 207 -21.78 -14.70 -16.53
N PRO A 208 -22.34 -15.81 -16.02
CA PRO A 208 -21.55 -16.92 -15.51
C PRO A 208 -20.56 -17.46 -16.55
N THR A 209 -19.28 -17.46 -16.21
CA THR A 209 -18.18 -18.02 -16.99
C THR A 209 -17.45 -19.13 -16.22
N SER A 210 -16.38 -19.66 -16.81
CA SER A 210 -15.64 -20.78 -16.24
C SER A 210 -14.66 -20.34 -15.16
N ILE A 211 -14.40 -21.23 -14.19
CA ILE A 211 -13.24 -21.15 -13.29
C ILE A 211 -12.21 -22.19 -13.72
N HIS A 212 -10.93 -21.83 -13.60
CA HIS A 212 -9.84 -22.74 -13.90
C HIS A 212 -8.99 -23.02 -12.66
N LEU A 213 -8.66 -24.29 -12.44
CA LEU A 213 -7.89 -24.73 -11.29
C LEU A 213 -6.58 -25.39 -11.71
N ARG A 214 -5.50 -25.05 -11.01
CA ARG A 214 -4.22 -25.77 -11.10
C ARG A 214 -3.75 -26.20 -9.72
N ILE A 215 -3.24 -27.43 -9.62
CA ILE A 215 -2.56 -27.94 -8.44
C ILE A 215 -1.08 -28.08 -8.78
N TYR A 216 -0.22 -27.39 -8.03
CA TYR A 216 1.23 -27.47 -8.18
C TYR A 216 1.87 -28.42 -7.16
N ASP A 217 3.00 -29.00 -7.54
CA ASP A 217 3.74 -29.93 -6.70
C ASP A 217 4.22 -29.30 -5.38
N ALA A 218 4.33 -30.10 -4.33
CA ALA A 218 4.79 -29.65 -3.02
C ALA A 218 6.29 -29.29 -2.99
N SER A 219 7.07 -29.70 -3.99
CA SER A 219 8.47 -29.29 -4.15
C SER A 219 8.62 -27.86 -4.66
N GLU A 220 7.57 -27.26 -5.20
CA GLU A 220 7.61 -25.87 -5.68
C GLU A 220 7.74 -24.88 -4.52
N THR A 221 8.27 -23.69 -4.81
CA THR A 221 8.31 -22.60 -3.84
C THR A 221 7.97 -21.29 -4.54
N PHE A 222 6.83 -20.73 -4.18
CA PHE A 222 6.35 -19.46 -4.73
C PHE A 222 6.56 -18.34 -3.73
N ALA A 223 7.05 -17.19 -4.21
CA ALA A 223 7.16 -15.99 -3.40
C ALA A 223 5.78 -15.47 -3.04
N LYS A 224 5.62 -15.04 -1.78
CA LYS A 224 4.42 -14.32 -1.35
C LYS A 224 4.29 -13.01 -2.11
N ALA A 225 3.11 -12.73 -2.64
CA ALA A 225 2.86 -11.47 -3.35
C ALA A 225 1.38 -11.07 -3.31
N ILE A 226 1.15 -9.75 -3.34
CA ILE A 226 -0.17 -9.18 -3.59
C ILE A 226 -0.11 -8.51 -4.96
N GLY A 227 -1.12 -8.75 -5.78
CA GLY A 227 -1.23 -8.15 -7.10
C GLY A 227 -1.84 -6.75 -7.00
N ARG A 228 -1.23 -5.80 -7.71
CA ARG A 228 -1.67 -4.42 -7.77
C ARG A 228 -1.66 -3.91 -9.21
N ARG A 229 -2.65 -3.10 -9.54
CA ARG A 229 -2.70 -2.34 -10.79
C ARG A 229 -2.58 -0.86 -10.48
N ALA A 230 -1.62 -0.19 -11.10
CA ALA A 230 -1.40 1.24 -10.91
C ALA A 230 -2.60 2.08 -11.37
N ILE A 231 -3.22 1.66 -12.47
CA ILE A 231 -4.44 2.23 -13.04
C ILE A 231 -5.25 1.13 -13.72
N ALA A 232 -6.47 1.46 -14.12
CA ALA A 232 -7.40 0.52 -14.74
C ALA A 232 -6.86 -0.20 -15.98
N THR A 233 -5.96 0.38 -16.77
CA THR A 233 -5.44 -0.26 -18.00
C THR A 233 -4.05 -0.87 -17.84
N ALA A 234 -3.41 -0.70 -16.67
CA ALA A 234 -2.06 -1.19 -16.45
C ALA A 234 -2.02 -2.72 -16.25
N PRO A 235 -0.94 -3.39 -16.68
CA PRO A 235 -0.71 -4.77 -16.32
C PRO A 235 -0.57 -4.88 -14.80
N ILE A 236 -0.90 -6.06 -14.27
CA ILE A 236 -0.73 -6.32 -12.85
C ILE A 236 0.76 -6.41 -12.49
N ARG A 237 1.10 -5.86 -11.33
CA ARG A 237 2.42 -5.98 -10.72
C ARG A 237 2.26 -6.72 -9.40
N LEU A 238 3.08 -7.75 -9.20
CA LEU A 238 3.14 -8.48 -7.95
C LEU A 238 4.05 -7.75 -6.96
N THR A 239 3.71 -7.80 -5.67
CA THR A 239 4.62 -7.35 -4.61
C THR A 239 5.97 -8.05 -4.73
N GLN A 240 7.05 -7.29 -4.62
CA GLN A 240 8.42 -7.78 -4.76
C GLN A 240 9.27 -7.43 -3.54
N PRO A 241 10.35 -8.18 -3.27
CA PRO A 241 11.33 -7.79 -2.27
C PRO A 241 12.11 -6.54 -2.69
N SER A 242 12.54 -5.77 -1.71
CA SER A 242 13.61 -4.78 -1.86
C SER A 242 14.99 -5.45 -1.72
N GLY A 243 16.06 -4.72 -2.06
CA GLY A 243 17.44 -5.11 -1.74
C GLY A 243 17.71 -5.29 -0.24
N PHE A 244 16.82 -4.81 0.63
CA PHE A 244 16.93 -4.89 2.09
C PHE A 244 16.04 -5.99 2.69
N THR A 245 15.07 -6.53 1.94
CA THR A 245 14.05 -7.45 2.45
C THR A 245 14.64 -8.67 3.15
N SER A 246 15.74 -9.26 2.66
CA SER A 246 16.34 -10.43 3.30
C SER A 246 16.82 -10.15 4.74
N ARG A 247 17.29 -8.92 5.02
CA ARG A 247 17.71 -8.51 6.36
C ARG A 247 16.53 -8.10 7.23
N ILE A 248 15.53 -7.45 6.64
CA ILE A 248 14.29 -7.10 7.33
C ILE A 248 13.58 -8.38 7.80
N GLN A 249 13.43 -9.39 6.92
CA GLN A 249 12.79 -10.66 7.23
C GLN A 249 13.52 -11.49 8.29
N ALA A 250 14.83 -11.27 8.46
CA ALA A 250 15.59 -11.88 9.55
C ALA A 250 15.25 -11.28 10.92
N LEU A 251 14.61 -10.10 10.96
CA LEU A 251 14.30 -9.35 12.17
C LEU A 251 12.80 -9.25 12.47
N THR A 252 11.93 -9.48 11.48
CA THR A 252 10.48 -9.40 11.62
C THR A 252 9.74 -10.19 10.55
N ASP A 253 8.59 -10.74 10.90
CA ASP A 253 7.58 -11.31 10.00
C ASP A 253 6.36 -10.38 9.80
N ASP A 254 6.31 -9.26 10.54
CA ASP A 254 5.27 -8.23 10.47
C ASP A 254 5.51 -7.28 9.27
N LEU A 255 5.31 -7.85 8.08
CA LEU A 255 5.42 -7.18 6.79
C LEU A 255 4.05 -6.81 6.24
N THR A 256 3.98 -5.66 5.58
CA THR A 256 2.83 -5.21 4.78
C THR A 256 3.26 -4.91 3.35
N GLU A 257 2.31 -4.94 2.42
CA GLU A 257 2.50 -4.37 1.09
C GLU A 257 2.44 -2.85 1.18
N TYR A 258 3.38 -2.19 0.51
CA TYR A 258 3.32 -0.77 0.22
C TYR A 258 3.88 -0.51 -1.18
N ASN A 259 3.02 -0.07 -2.09
CA ASN A 259 3.39 0.26 -3.47
C ASN A 259 4.23 -0.85 -4.13
N GLY A 260 3.75 -2.08 -4.12
CA GLY A 260 4.39 -3.24 -4.73
C GLY A 260 5.66 -3.72 -4.03
N PHE A 261 5.97 -3.26 -2.82
CA PHE A 261 7.10 -3.77 -2.04
C PHE A 261 6.67 -4.29 -0.67
N TRP A 262 7.40 -5.27 -0.15
CA TRP A 262 7.30 -5.70 1.23
C TRP A 262 8.04 -4.73 2.15
N VAL A 263 7.32 -4.11 3.09
CA VAL A 263 7.88 -3.18 4.08
C VAL A 263 7.49 -3.60 5.51
N PRO A 264 8.34 -3.36 6.53
CA PRO A 264 8.04 -3.72 7.91
C PRO A 264 7.08 -2.72 8.56
N ASN A 265 6.02 -3.21 9.20
CA ASN A 265 5.20 -2.37 10.08
C ASN A 265 5.97 -1.97 11.34
N ARG A 266 6.68 -2.94 11.90
CA ARG A 266 7.53 -2.84 13.09
C ARG A 266 8.52 -4.01 13.12
N PHE A 267 9.53 -3.90 13.96
CA PHE A 267 10.50 -4.94 14.25
C PHE A 267 10.19 -5.55 15.62
N ALA A 268 9.81 -6.84 15.64
CA ALA A 268 9.26 -7.50 16.83
C ALA A 268 10.16 -7.39 18.08
N ASN A 269 11.49 -7.46 17.90
CA ASN A 269 12.45 -7.40 19.00
C ASN A 269 12.64 -5.99 19.59
N TYR A 270 12.24 -4.93 18.88
CA TYR A 270 12.35 -3.54 19.35
C TYR A 270 10.98 -3.02 19.80
N GLY A 271 9.98 -3.18 18.94
CA GLY A 271 8.66 -2.59 19.09
C GLY A 271 8.63 -1.10 18.77
N ILE A 272 7.44 -0.61 18.42
CA ILE A 272 7.17 0.75 17.92
C ILE A 272 7.78 1.83 18.83
N GLN A 273 7.76 1.62 20.15
CA GLN A 273 8.24 2.60 21.12
C GLN A 273 9.77 2.73 21.12
N ALA A 274 10.51 1.62 21.03
CA ALA A 274 11.96 1.65 20.98
C ALA A 274 12.45 2.19 19.64
N GLU A 275 11.79 1.81 18.54
CA GLU A 275 12.06 2.36 17.20
C GLU A 275 11.90 3.89 17.17
N TYR A 276 10.81 4.40 17.76
CA TYR A 276 10.56 5.84 17.88
C TYR A 276 11.63 6.56 18.69
N TRP A 277 12.01 6.03 19.86
CA TRP A 277 13.04 6.68 20.69
C TRP A 277 14.42 6.63 20.04
N ALA A 278 14.76 5.53 19.35
CA ALA A 278 16.00 5.45 18.58
C ALA A 278 16.08 6.55 17.51
N LEU A 279 14.98 6.86 16.82
CA LEU A 279 14.93 7.98 15.87
C LEU A 279 15.21 9.33 16.56
N ARG A 280 14.66 9.56 17.74
CA ARG A 280 14.75 10.84 18.45
C ARG A 280 16.09 11.05 19.16
N GLU A 281 16.70 9.97 19.66
CA GLU A 281 17.86 10.00 20.54
C GLU A 281 19.16 9.52 19.87
N SER A 282 19.05 8.73 18.79
CA SER A 282 20.19 8.13 18.09
C SER A 282 20.04 8.25 16.56
N ALA A 283 19.80 7.13 15.87
CA ALA A 283 19.53 7.05 14.45
C ALA A 283 18.75 5.76 14.15
N VAL A 284 18.06 5.77 13.01
CA VAL A 284 17.33 4.62 12.47
C VAL A 284 17.60 4.41 10.99
N VAL A 285 17.51 3.15 10.55
CA VAL A 285 17.42 2.80 9.13
C VAL A 285 15.99 2.42 8.74
N MET A 286 15.51 2.92 7.59
CA MET A 286 14.20 2.61 7.03
C MET A 286 14.30 2.28 5.55
N ASP A 287 13.61 1.23 5.11
CA ASP A 287 13.49 0.90 3.70
C ASP A 287 12.41 1.75 3.03
N LEU A 288 12.84 2.66 2.15
CA LEU A 288 11.96 3.52 1.35
C LEU A 288 11.95 3.12 -0.13
N SER A 289 12.39 1.90 -0.45
CA SER A 289 12.45 1.38 -1.84
C SER A 289 11.10 1.42 -2.56
N ALA A 290 10.00 1.39 -1.79
CA ALA A 290 8.63 1.52 -2.28
C ALA A 290 8.30 2.85 -2.98
N LEU A 291 9.02 3.95 -2.66
CA LEU A 291 8.85 5.23 -3.35
C LEU A 291 9.13 5.09 -4.85
N ARG A 292 8.47 5.91 -5.67
CA ARG A 292 8.54 5.82 -7.13
C ARG A 292 9.62 6.71 -7.70
N LYS A 293 10.57 6.10 -8.40
CA LYS A 293 11.67 6.79 -9.06
C LYS A 293 11.45 6.76 -10.57
N PHE A 294 11.62 7.92 -11.18
CA PHE A 294 11.56 8.09 -12.63
C PHE A 294 12.80 8.86 -13.09
N GLU A 295 13.59 8.26 -13.99
CA GLU A 295 14.63 8.99 -14.71
C GLU A 295 13.99 9.76 -15.85
N ILE A 296 14.26 11.06 -15.90
CA ILE A 296 13.71 11.98 -16.89
C ILE A 296 14.90 12.57 -17.63
N THR A 297 15.11 12.11 -18.86
CA THR A 297 16.30 12.44 -19.66
C THR A 297 15.93 12.96 -21.04
N GLY A 298 16.78 13.84 -21.58
CA GLY A 298 16.58 14.43 -22.90
C GLY A 298 16.65 15.95 -22.87
N THR A 299 16.67 16.56 -24.06
CA THR A 299 16.80 18.02 -24.22
C THR A 299 15.61 18.78 -23.64
N ASP A 300 14.42 18.18 -23.65
CA ASP A 300 13.20 18.79 -23.11
C ASP A 300 12.87 18.36 -21.68
N ALA A 301 13.76 17.62 -21.00
CA ALA A 301 13.52 17.17 -19.62
C ALA A 301 13.31 18.35 -18.65
N PHE A 302 14.10 19.41 -18.81
CA PHE A 302 13.90 20.66 -18.08
C PHE A 302 12.53 21.27 -18.37
N SER A 303 12.14 21.38 -19.65
CA SER A 303 10.87 21.98 -20.07
C SER A 303 9.67 21.23 -19.53
N LEU A 304 9.69 19.89 -19.58
CA LEU A 304 8.67 19.02 -18.99
C LEU A 304 8.52 19.29 -17.49
N LEU A 305 9.61 19.23 -16.72
CA LEU A 305 9.57 19.41 -15.27
C LEU A 305 9.21 20.85 -14.89
N GLN A 306 9.69 21.84 -15.64
CA GLN A 306 9.33 23.24 -15.44
C GLN A 306 7.84 23.48 -15.72
N GLN A 307 7.19 22.70 -16.59
CA GLN A 307 5.75 22.79 -16.85
C GLN A 307 4.90 21.99 -15.84
N ALA A 308 5.32 20.78 -15.48
CA ALA A 308 4.51 19.85 -14.68
C ALA A 308 4.67 20.04 -13.15
N PHE A 309 5.84 20.48 -12.69
CA PHE A 309 6.18 20.54 -11.27
C PHE A 309 5.93 21.93 -10.68
N SER A 310 5.44 22.00 -9.44
CA SER A 310 5.04 23.28 -8.81
C SER A 310 6.22 24.19 -8.43
N ARG A 311 7.43 23.62 -8.24
CA ARG A 311 8.67 24.38 -7.98
C ARG A 311 9.26 24.96 -9.26
N ASP A 312 10.14 25.93 -9.08
CA ASP A 312 10.94 26.50 -10.16
C ASP A 312 12.25 25.72 -10.30
N VAL A 313 12.28 24.80 -11.27
CA VAL A 313 13.40 23.90 -11.55
C VAL A 313 14.62 24.68 -12.07
N SER A 314 14.41 25.86 -12.66
CA SER A 314 15.51 26.74 -13.14
C SER A 314 16.44 27.21 -12.03
N LYS A 315 15.97 27.17 -10.78
CA LYS A 315 16.74 27.57 -9.59
C LYS A 315 17.55 26.43 -8.98
N LEU A 316 17.40 25.20 -9.47
CA LEU A 316 18.18 24.06 -8.98
C LEU A 316 19.53 24.05 -9.66
N ALA A 317 20.60 24.04 -8.88
CA ALA A 317 21.93 23.69 -9.39
C ALA A 317 22.03 22.18 -9.64
N ILE A 318 23.00 21.75 -10.45
CA ILE A 318 23.38 20.33 -10.51
C ILE A 318 23.78 19.86 -9.09
N GLY A 319 23.31 18.68 -8.67
CA GLY A 319 23.49 18.17 -7.30
C GLY A 319 22.48 18.73 -6.28
N GLN A 320 21.48 19.50 -6.72
CA GLN A 320 20.42 20.01 -5.87
C GLN A 320 19.08 19.34 -6.17
N SER A 321 18.28 19.17 -5.14
CA SER A 321 16.92 18.67 -5.24
C SER A 321 15.89 19.66 -4.70
N ALA A 322 14.61 19.44 -5.01
CA ALA A 322 13.52 20.23 -4.46
C ALA A 322 12.23 19.44 -4.32
N TYR A 323 11.61 19.59 -3.15
CA TYR A 323 10.26 19.11 -2.89
C TYR A 323 9.20 20.03 -3.51
N GLY A 324 8.20 19.43 -4.15
CA GLY A 324 7.10 20.09 -4.84
C GLY A 324 6.01 19.11 -5.22
N CYS A 325 5.11 19.53 -6.11
CA CYS A 325 3.93 18.78 -6.49
C CYS A 325 3.85 18.66 -8.01
N LEU A 326 3.40 17.50 -8.48
CA LEU A 326 2.71 17.38 -9.77
C LEU A 326 1.26 17.85 -9.56
N LEU A 327 0.77 18.70 -10.48
CA LEU A 327 -0.54 19.33 -10.35
C LEU A 327 -1.41 19.01 -11.57
N ASN A 328 -2.73 18.98 -11.36
CA ASN A 328 -3.70 18.97 -12.45
C ASN A 328 -4.15 20.39 -12.83
N GLN A 329 -5.02 20.50 -13.84
CA GLN A 329 -5.44 21.80 -14.39
C GLN A 329 -6.24 22.66 -13.40
N HIS A 330 -6.97 22.04 -12.47
CA HIS A 330 -7.71 22.74 -11.42
C HIS A 330 -6.87 22.98 -10.14
N GLY A 331 -5.56 22.72 -10.20
CA GLY A 331 -4.61 23.05 -9.14
C GLY A 331 -4.58 22.05 -7.96
N GLY A 332 -5.25 20.90 -8.10
CA GLY A 332 -5.14 19.79 -7.14
C GLY A 332 -3.83 19.03 -7.29
N ILE A 333 -3.39 18.39 -6.20
CA ILE A 333 -2.13 17.66 -6.14
C ILE A 333 -2.34 16.25 -6.73
N VAL A 334 -1.71 15.98 -7.88
CA VAL A 334 -1.68 14.64 -8.48
C VAL A 334 -0.77 13.73 -7.67
N ASP A 335 0.42 14.25 -7.35
CA ASP A 335 1.34 13.64 -6.39
C ASP A 335 2.30 14.72 -5.84
N ASP A 336 2.93 14.45 -4.71
CA ASP A 336 4.07 15.22 -4.21
C ASP A 336 5.36 14.40 -4.26
N GLY A 337 6.49 15.09 -4.23
CA GLY A 337 7.76 14.41 -4.35
C GLY A 337 8.94 15.34 -4.52
N ILE A 338 10.09 14.77 -4.84
CA ILE A 338 11.38 15.47 -4.92
C ILE A 338 11.96 15.30 -6.33
N VAL A 339 12.27 16.43 -6.98
CA VAL A 339 13.04 16.45 -8.23
C VAL A 339 14.51 16.66 -7.92
N PHE A 340 15.37 15.80 -8.47
CA PHE A 340 16.82 15.83 -8.41
C PHE A 340 17.37 16.30 -9.76
N ARG A 341 18.22 17.33 -9.79
CA ARG A 341 18.91 17.77 -11.01
C ARG A 341 20.29 17.09 -11.09
N LEU A 342 20.39 16.00 -11.84
CA LEU A 342 21.59 15.17 -11.94
C LEU A 342 22.64 15.79 -12.89
N THR A 343 22.18 16.29 -14.05
CA THR A 343 22.98 17.02 -15.05
C THR A 343 22.10 18.11 -15.68
N ASP A 344 22.51 18.71 -16.79
CA ASP A 344 21.69 19.67 -17.54
C ASP A 344 20.51 19.02 -18.28
N THR A 345 20.62 17.74 -18.61
CA THR A 345 19.61 17.01 -19.41
C THR A 345 19.15 15.72 -18.74
N ALA A 346 19.51 15.51 -17.46
CA ALA A 346 19.10 14.35 -16.69
C ALA A 346 18.60 14.78 -15.31
N TYR A 347 17.40 14.32 -15.00
CA TYR A 347 16.71 14.55 -13.75
C TYR A 347 16.18 13.23 -13.21
N ARG A 348 15.97 13.16 -11.90
CA ARG A 348 15.21 12.08 -11.27
C ARG A 348 14.05 12.68 -10.50
N TYR A 349 12.86 12.16 -10.72
CA TYR A 349 11.70 12.46 -9.88
C TYR A 349 11.47 11.28 -8.93
N VAL A 350 11.38 11.58 -7.63
CA VAL A 350 11.00 10.63 -6.59
C VAL A 350 9.64 11.03 -6.03
N GLY A 351 8.59 10.32 -6.42
CA GLY A 351 7.22 10.48 -5.93
C GLY A 351 6.73 9.25 -5.17
N ASN A 352 5.42 9.15 -4.99
CA ASN A 352 4.75 8.05 -4.33
C ASN A 352 3.88 7.22 -5.29
N CYS A 353 3.42 7.80 -6.39
CA CYS A 353 2.37 7.19 -7.22
C CYS A 353 2.90 6.54 -8.51
N ASP A 354 2.46 5.30 -8.81
CA ASP A 354 2.80 4.63 -10.07
C ASP A 354 2.22 5.36 -11.30
N SER A 355 1.12 6.10 -11.11
CA SER A 355 0.46 6.87 -12.18
C SER A 355 1.25 8.09 -12.66
N ASP A 356 2.30 8.50 -11.94
CA ASP A 356 3.10 9.68 -12.28
C ASP A 356 3.79 9.55 -13.63
N GLU A 357 4.22 8.33 -13.97
CA GLU A 357 4.81 8.03 -15.29
C GLU A 357 3.87 8.46 -16.40
N GLN A 358 2.62 8.02 -16.33
CA GLN A 358 1.61 8.28 -17.35
C GLN A 358 1.14 9.73 -17.33
N TRP A 359 1.11 10.36 -16.15
CA TRP A 359 0.87 11.79 -16.05
C TRP A 359 1.94 12.58 -16.81
N LEU A 360 3.23 12.32 -16.51
CA LEU A 360 4.36 12.99 -17.16
C LEU A 360 4.42 12.69 -18.66
N GLN A 361 4.16 11.44 -19.08
CA GLN A 361 4.09 11.06 -20.49
C GLN A 361 2.98 11.82 -21.23
N ARG A 362 1.79 11.96 -20.62
CA ARG A 362 0.70 12.76 -21.20
C ARG A 362 1.09 14.22 -21.37
N VAL A 363 1.72 14.82 -20.35
CA VAL A 363 2.19 16.22 -20.43
C VAL A 363 3.23 16.38 -21.54
N ALA A 364 4.21 15.47 -21.62
CA ALA A 364 5.23 15.50 -22.67
C ALA A 364 4.62 15.38 -24.07
N GLN A 365 3.68 14.45 -24.27
CA GLN A 365 2.99 14.25 -25.55
C GLN A 365 2.18 15.49 -25.96
N GLN A 366 1.42 16.09 -25.03
CA GLN A 366 0.60 17.27 -25.31
C GLN A 366 1.45 18.50 -25.67
N ALA A 367 2.62 18.64 -25.04
CA ALA A 367 3.55 19.74 -25.31
C ALA A 367 4.48 19.48 -26.50
N GLY A 368 4.50 18.26 -27.05
CA GLY A 368 5.42 17.86 -28.13
C GLY A 368 6.88 17.76 -27.69
N PHE A 369 7.14 17.48 -26.41
CA PHE A 369 8.49 17.39 -25.87
C PHE A 369 9.19 16.08 -26.24
N GLN A 370 10.47 16.19 -26.59
CA GLN A 370 11.38 15.06 -26.82
C GLN A 370 12.10 14.71 -25.52
N VAL A 371 11.48 13.83 -24.73
CA VAL A 371 11.95 13.43 -23.40
C VAL A 371 11.66 11.96 -23.17
N THR A 372 12.61 11.26 -22.54
CA THR A 372 12.43 9.89 -22.06
C THR A 372 12.08 9.94 -20.58
N ILE A 373 10.98 9.28 -20.21
CA ILE A 373 10.55 9.10 -18.82
C ILE A 373 10.59 7.60 -18.55
N GLN A 374 11.52 7.16 -17.70
CA GLN A 374 11.75 5.75 -17.44
C GLN A 374 11.59 5.43 -15.95
N PRO A 375 10.67 4.53 -15.56
CA PRO A 375 10.58 4.07 -14.17
C PRO A 375 11.86 3.31 -13.78
N SER A 376 12.46 3.68 -12.65
CA SER A 376 13.72 3.13 -12.14
C SER A 376 13.62 2.54 -10.73
N SER A 377 12.43 2.47 -10.14
CA SER A 377 12.22 1.93 -8.78
C SER A 377 12.77 0.53 -8.56
N HIS A 378 12.80 -0.31 -9.60
CA HIS A 378 13.34 -1.68 -9.55
C HIS A 378 14.89 -1.76 -9.63
N GLN A 379 15.55 -0.66 -9.97
CA GLN A 379 17.02 -0.57 -10.10
C GLN A 379 17.63 0.40 -9.08
N CYS A 380 16.81 1.22 -8.43
CA CYS A 380 17.24 2.28 -7.53
C CYS A 380 16.48 2.18 -6.22
N HIS A 381 17.01 1.39 -5.30
CA HIS A 381 16.44 1.17 -3.97
C HIS A 381 17.07 2.17 -3.00
N ASN A 382 16.34 2.61 -1.98
CA ASN A 382 16.84 3.60 -1.04
C ASN A 382 16.58 3.22 0.41
N LEU A 383 17.63 3.36 1.21
CA LEU A 383 17.60 3.22 2.66
C LEU A 383 17.77 4.60 3.27
N ALA A 384 16.82 5.03 4.10
CA ALA A 384 16.91 6.27 4.84
C ALA A 384 17.61 6.02 6.17
N LEU A 385 18.67 6.80 6.45
CA LEU A 385 19.35 6.86 7.74
C LEU A 385 19.02 8.20 8.40
N GLN A 386 18.19 8.20 9.45
CA GLN A 386 17.69 9.43 10.07
C GLN A 386 17.80 9.41 11.61
N GLY A 387 18.08 10.56 12.19
CA GLY A 387 18.23 10.80 13.63
C GLY A 387 19.42 11.72 13.91
N PRO A 388 19.54 12.25 15.15
CA PRO A 388 20.61 13.18 15.52
C PRO A 388 22.03 12.64 15.27
N LEU A 389 22.24 11.31 15.36
CA LEU A 389 23.55 10.69 15.17
C LEU A 389 23.80 10.21 13.72
N ALA A 390 22.85 10.40 12.81
CA ALA A 390 22.94 9.90 11.43
C ALA A 390 24.20 10.39 10.69
N ARG A 391 24.58 11.66 10.86
CA ARG A 391 25.78 12.22 10.23
C ARG A 391 27.06 11.64 10.80
N GLU A 392 27.15 11.53 12.12
CA GLU A 392 28.35 10.99 12.78
C GLU A 392 28.57 9.53 12.39
N LEU A 393 27.50 8.75 12.34
CA LEU A 393 27.52 7.34 11.90
C LEU A 393 27.96 7.20 10.43
N LEU A 394 27.43 8.03 9.53
CA LEU A 394 27.70 7.91 8.10
C LEU A 394 29.10 8.45 7.72
N ARG A 395 29.63 9.42 8.48
CA ARG A 395 30.90 10.12 8.20
C ARG A 395 32.09 9.19 7.91
N PRO A 396 32.40 8.17 8.72
CA PRO A 396 33.55 7.29 8.45
C PRO A 396 33.32 6.33 7.27
N LEU A 397 32.08 6.19 6.79
CA LEU A 397 31.73 5.22 5.76
C LEU A 397 31.67 5.85 4.37
N VAL A 398 31.48 7.16 4.26
CA VAL A 398 31.25 7.81 2.96
C VAL A 398 32.53 8.31 2.31
N THR A 399 32.60 8.18 1.00
CA THR A 399 33.61 8.85 0.16
C THR A 399 32.90 9.40 -1.06
N PHE A 400 32.99 10.69 -1.30
CA PHE A 400 32.29 11.35 -2.42
C PHE A 400 33.13 11.39 -3.70
N ASP A 401 32.43 11.32 -4.83
CA ASP A 401 33.02 11.60 -6.13
C ASP A 401 33.16 13.12 -6.32
N PRO A 402 34.19 13.59 -7.06
CA PRO A 402 34.44 15.02 -7.24
C PRO A 402 33.39 15.74 -8.09
N PHE A 403 32.50 15.01 -8.78
CA PHE A 403 31.57 15.56 -9.78
C PHE A 403 30.62 16.62 -9.21
N TYR A 404 30.13 16.45 -7.98
CA TYR A 404 29.17 17.37 -7.35
C TYR A 404 29.83 18.44 -6.48
N HIS A 405 31.16 18.51 -6.44
CA HIS A 405 31.92 19.45 -5.62
C HIS A 405 31.54 19.37 -4.12
N VAL A 406 31.41 18.15 -3.62
CA VAL A 406 31.19 17.84 -2.20
C VAL A 406 32.30 16.88 -1.79
N GLU A 407 33.11 17.26 -0.81
CA GLU A 407 34.20 16.41 -0.31
C GLU A 407 33.81 15.72 1.00
N THR A 408 32.95 16.36 1.80
CA THR A 408 32.55 15.88 3.13
C THR A 408 31.04 15.94 3.37
N LEU A 409 30.53 15.18 4.35
CA LEU A 409 29.10 15.25 4.74
C LEU A 409 28.66 16.60 5.30
N ASP A 410 29.58 17.38 5.86
CA ASP A 410 29.26 18.69 6.42
C ASP A 410 28.98 19.71 5.31
N GLU A 411 29.61 19.54 4.14
CA GLU A 411 29.39 20.37 2.95
C GLU A 411 28.10 20.02 2.20
N LEU A 412 27.58 18.80 2.39
CA LEU A 412 26.34 18.37 1.77
C LEU A 412 25.15 19.08 2.44
N ALA A 413 24.76 20.24 1.92
CA ALA A 413 23.65 21.04 2.46
C ALA A 413 22.27 20.36 2.31
N TYR A 414 21.28 20.80 3.09
CA TYR A 414 19.91 20.29 3.01
C TYR A 414 19.32 20.45 1.58
N PHE A 415 18.61 19.42 1.08
CA PHE A 415 18.17 19.33 -0.32
C PHE A 415 19.32 19.37 -1.35
N ARG A 416 20.49 18.83 -0.99
CA ARG A 416 21.55 18.48 -1.93
C ARG A 416 21.86 17.00 -1.87
N PHE A 417 22.49 16.52 -2.94
CA PHE A 417 22.94 15.14 -3.06
C PHE A 417 24.28 15.07 -3.78
N ALA A 418 24.99 13.96 -3.59
CA ALA A 418 26.21 13.64 -4.31
C ALA A 418 26.33 12.13 -4.51
N THR A 419 27.07 11.69 -5.52
CA THR A 419 27.45 10.29 -5.71
C THR A 419 28.78 9.99 -5.04
N GLY A 420 28.99 8.73 -4.74
CA GLY A 420 30.24 8.23 -4.17
C GLY A 420 30.08 6.79 -3.72
N THR A 421 30.71 6.45 -2.61
CA THR A 421 30.56 5.15 -1.95
C THR A 421 30.17 5.30 -0.50
N VAL A 422 29.44 4.32 0.04
CA VAL A 422 29.17 4.13 1.47
C VAL A 422 29.65 2.75 1.86
N ALA A 423 30.65 2.67 2.75
CA ALA A 423 31.37 1.44 3.07
C ALA A 423 31.90 0.71 1.80
N GLY A 424 32.39 1.47 0.82
CA GLY A 424 32.87 0.95 -0.47
C GLY A 424 31.78 0.56 -1.47
N ILE A 425 30.50 0.72 -1.12
CA ILE A 425 29.36 0.41 -2.01
C ILE A 425 28.97 1.66 -2.80
N PRO A 426 28.91 1.63 -4.14
CA PRO A 426 28.44 2.75 -4.95
C PRO A 426 27.04 3.21 -4.55
N ALA A 427 26.88 4.50 -4.25
CA ALA A 427 25.64 5.08 -3.76
C ALA A 427 25.47 6.53 -4.21
N LEU A 428 24.21 6.96 -4.32
CA LEU A 428 23.85 8.38 -4.27
C LEU A 428 23.37 8.70 -2.86
N VAL A 429 23.97 9.71 -2.24
CA VAL A 429 23.65 10.17 -0.88
C VAL A 429 22.90 11.49 -1.00
N SER A 430 21.65 11.52 -0.55
CA SER A 430 20.80 12.71 -0.54
C SER A 430 20.57 13.19 0.88
N ARG A 431 20.75 14.48 1.17
CA ARG A 431 20.35 15.07 2.45
C ARG A 431 18.88 15.48 2.42
N THR A 432 18.02 14.46 2.43
CA THR A 432 16.55 14.52 2.46
C THR A 432 16.02 13.53 3.50
N GLY A 433 14.73 13.59 3.80
CA GLY A 433 14.11 12.63 4.72
C GLY A 433 12.67 12.99 5.09
N TYR A 434 12.02 12.08 5.83
CA TYR A 434 10.57 12.10 6.06
C TYR A 434 10.17 11.92 7.54
N THR A 435 11.07 12.26 8.48
CA THR A 435 10.86 12.06 9.93
C THR A 435 10.93 13.33 10.79
N GLY A 436 11.29 14.47 10.19
CA GLY A 436 11.60 15.70 10.91
C GLY A 436 12.97 15.71 11.61
N GLU A 437 13.79 14.67 11.45
CA GLU A 437 15.16 14.60 11.95
C GLU A 437 16.20 14.90 10.86
N LEU A 438 17.43 15.22 11.30
CA LEU A 438 18.62 15.13 10.46
C LEU A 438 18.68 13.72 9.82
N GLY A 439 19.11 13.63 8.57
CA GLY A 439 19.31 12.34 7.94
C GLY A 439 19.71 12.40 6.48
N TYR A 440 19.87 11.21 5.92
CA TYR A 440 20.29 10.98 4.55
C TYR A 440 19.49 9.83 3.94
N GLU A 441 19.22 9.91 2.65
CA GLU A 441 18.72 8.79 1.85
C GLU A 441 19.84 8.25 0.98
N LEU A 442 20.07 6.94 1.07
CA LEU A 442 21.16 6.22 0.42
C LEU A 442 20.58 5.36 -0.71
N PHE A 443 20.74 5.82 -1.94
CA PHE A 443 20.23 5.14 -3.13
C PHE A 443 21.29 4.20 -3.69
N VAL A 444 20.94 2.92 -3.85
CA VAL A 444 21.83 1.84 -4.30
C VAL A 444 21.13 0.90 -5.29
N GLN A 445 21.93 0.10 -6.00
CA GLN A 445 21.42 -1.05 -6.75
C GLN A 445 20.86 -2.12 -5.79
N PRO A 446 19.82 -2.87 -6.18
CA PRO A 446 19.15 -3.83 -5.29
C PRO A 446 20.09 -4.92 -4.77
N ASP A 447 21.02 -5.39 -5.60
CA ASP A 447 22.00 -6.42 -5.26
C ASP A 447 23.02 -5.98 -4.20
N ARG A 448 23.11 -4.67 -3.91
CA ARG A 448 23.96 -4.09 -2.87
C ARG A 448 23.24 -3.80 -1.56
N GLY A 449 21.90 -3.89 -1.54
CA GLY A 449 21.09 -3.48 -0.39
C GLY A 449 21.45 -4.21 0.90
N ALA A 450 21.59 -5.55 0.83
CA ALA A 450 21.94 -6.36 1.99
C ALA A 450 23.33 -6.00 2.57
N ALA A 451 24.32 -5.76 1.71
CA ALA A 451 25.66 -5.37 2.14
C ALA A 451 25.67 -3.96 2.77
N LEU A 452 24.91 -3.02 2.21
CA LEU A 452 24.77 -1.67 2.77
C LEU A 452 24.10 -1.73 4.14
N TRP A 453 23.03 -2.50 4.27
CA TRP A 453 22.35 -2.72 5.55
C TRP A 453 23.31 -3.25 6.60
N ASP A 454 24.05 -4.32 6.30
CA ASP A 454 24.99 -4.94 7.23
C ASP A 454 26.09 -3.96 7.65
N ALA A 455 26.66 -3.21 6.71
CA ALA A 455 27.69 -2.22 7.00
C ALA A 455 27.20 -1.10 7.93
N LEU A 456 26.00 -0.56 7.68
CA LEU A 456 25.40 0.48 8.52
C LEU A 456 25.04 -0.05 9.89
N MET A 457 24.38 -1.21 9.98
CA MET A 457 23.99 -1.83 11.25
C MET A 457 25.22 -2.16 12.11
N GLN A 458 26.30 -2.66 11.50
CA GLN A 458 27.55 -2.93 12.21
C GLN A 458 28.22 -1.64 12.73
N ALA A 459 28.36 -0.63 11.87
CA ALA A 459 28.99 0.64 12.26
C ALA A 459 28.15 1.42 13.29
N GLY A 460 26.83 1.33 13.18
CA GLY A 460 25.87 2.03 14.02
C GLY A 460 25.53 1.36 15.34
N ALA A 461 25.84 0.06 15.51
CA ALA A 461 25.51 -0.68 16.73
C ALA A 461 26.04 -0.01 18.02
N PRO A 462 27.29 0.49 18.10
CA PRO A 462 27.79 1.20 19.28
C PRO A 462 27.05 2.51 19.58
N MET A 463 26.39 3.08 18.56
CA MET A 463 25.64 4.34 18.66
C MET A 463 24.15 4.11 18.90
N GLY A 464 23.66 2.87 18.94
CA GLY A 464 22.24 2.54 19.14
C GLY A 464 21.40 2.55 17.85
N LEU A 465 22.02 2.43 16.67
CA LEU A 465 21.29 2.36 15.40
C LEU A 465 20.27 1.22 15.43
N THR A 466 19.01 1.55 15.12
CA THR A 466 17.87 0.62 15.17
C THR A 466 17.10 0.66 13.86
N PRO A 467 16.67 -0.47 13.29
CA PRO A 467 15.77 -0.43 12.14
C PRO A 467 14.37 0.03 12.56
N MET A 468 13.70 0.85 11.74
CA MET A 468 12.38 1.42 12.06
C MET A 468 11.34 1.05 10.99
N GLY A 469 10.15 0.65 11.44
CA GLY A 469 9.01 0.29 10.61
C GLY A 469 8.03 1.44 10.37
N MET A 470 7.03 1.18 9.53
CA MET A 470 6.03 2.16 9.08
C MET A 470 5.22 2.77 10.23
N LEU A 471 4.94 2.01 11.30
CA LEU A 471 4.11 2.51 12.41
C LEU A 471 4.82 3.59 13.22
N ALA A 472 6.12 3.47 13.46
CA ALA A 472 6.91 4.51 14.12
C ALA A 472 7.19 5.69 13.18
N LEU A 473 7.38 5.44 11.88
CA LEU A 473 7.48 6.47 10.85
C LEU A 473 6.22 7.33 10.77
N ASP A 474 5.02 6.73 10.81
CA ASP A 474 3.75 7.48 10.77
C ASP A 474 3.60 8.42 11.98
N ARG A 475 4.10 8.03 13.16
CA ARG A 475 4.17 8.95 14.31
C ARG A 475 5.07 10.14 14.02
N ALA A 476 6.29 9.86 13.54
CA ALA A 476 7.30 10.87 13.32
C ALA A 476 6.90 11.89 12.24
N ARG A 477 6.27 11.42 11.15
CA ARG A 477 5.84 12.28 10.06
C ARG A 477 4.66 13.17 10.47
N ILE A 478 3.73 12.67 11.30
CA ILE A 478 2.61 13.48 11.84
C ILE A 478 3.16 14.56 12.79
N GLU A 479 4.09 14.21 13.67
CA GLU A 479 4.76 15.17 14.54
C GLU A 479 5.43 16.30 13.74
N ALA A 480 6.08 15.96 12.64
CA ALA A 480 6.76 16.90 11.74
C ALA A 480 5.83 17.63 10.75
N GLY A 481 4.52 17.35 10.76
CA GLY A 481 3.54 17.95 9.84
C GLY A 481 3.78 17.58 8.37
N LEU A 482 4.30 16.38 8.11
CA LEU A 482 4.58 15.87 6.77
C LEU A 482 3.36 15.12 6.21
N LEU A 483 3.02 15.42 4.96
CA LEU A 483 1.77 14.98 4.32
C LEU A 483 1.86 13.54 3.82
N ALA A 484 0.75 12.81 3.88
CA ALA A 484 0.56 11.53 3.20
C ALA A 484 -0.54 11.64 2.14
N ALA A 485 -0.26 11.12 0.93
CA ALA A 485 -1.24 11.05 -0.16
C ALA A 485 -2.46 10.22 0.27
N GLY A 486 -3.67 10.67 -0.11
CA GLY A 486 -4.94 10.07 0.30
C GLY A 486 -5.35 10.36 1.74
N ARG A 487 -4.56 11.14 2.48
CA ARG A 487 -4.88 11.60 3.85
C ARG A 487 -4.99 13.11 3.89
N GLU A 488 -3.87 13.79 3.65
CA GLU A 488 -3.79 15.26 3.71
C GLU A 488 -4.15 15.92 2.38
N PHE A 489 -3.94 15.21 1.27
CA PHE A 489 -4.25 15.68 -0.07
C PHE A 489 -4.68 14.53 -0.99
N ASP A 490 -5.40 14.92 -2.04
CA ASP A 490 -5.71 14.16 -3.23
C ASP A 490 -5.74 15.14 -4.43
N ASP A 491 -6.21 14.68 -5.58
CA ASP A 491 -6.30 15.47 -6.80
C ASP A 491 -7.38 16.57 -6.78
N LEU A 492 -8.11 16.73 -5.67
CA LEU A 492 -9.06 17.83 -5.42
C LEU A 492 -8.52 18.85 -4.39
N ILE A 493 -7.43 18.54 -3.70
CA ILE A 493 -6.82 19.41 -2.70
C ILE A 493 -5.62 20.16 -3.28
N SER A 494 -5.66 21.49 -3.23
CA SER A 494 -4.52 22.32 -3.65
C SER A 494 -3.39 22.38 -2.62
N PRO A 495 -2.15 22.72 -3.03
CA PRO A 495 -1.03 22.95 -2.10
C PRO A 495 -1.30 23.99 -1.01
N TYR A 496 -2.16 24.99 -1.28
CA TYR A 496 -2.53 25.99 -0.26
C TYR A 496 -3.47 25.41 0.78
N GLN A 497 -4.42 24.56 0.38
CA GLN A 497 -5.29 23.84 1.31
C GLN A 497 -4.49 22.82 2.14
N ALA A 498 -3.52 22.14 1.53
CA ALA A 498 -2.69 21.13 2.17
C ALA A 498 -1.56 21.69 3.07
N GLY A 499 -1.43 23.02 3.20
CA GLY A 499 -0.39 23.64 4.04
C GLY A 499 1.03 23.64 3.46
N ILE A 500 1.19 23.25 2.18
CA ILE A 500 2.47 23.22 1.47
C ILE A 500 2.57 24.28 0.36
N GLY A 501 1.81 25.37 0.47
CA GLY A 501 1.82 26.48 -0.51
C GLY A 501 3.20 27.11 -0.72
N TRP A 502 4.13 26.96 0.22
CA TRP A 502 5.55 27.35 0.08
C TRP A 502 6.28 26.58 -1.04
N ALA A 503 5.76 25.42 -1.45
CA ALA A 503 6.29 24.62 -2.54
C ALA A 503 5.83 25.11 -3.93
N VAL A 504 4.93 26.10 -4.00
CA VAL A 504 4.42 26.63 -5.29
C VAL A 504 5.19 27.88 -5.72
N ALA A 505 5.86 27.80 -6.87
CA ALA A 505 6.56 28.92 -7.49
C ALA A 505 5.64 29.71 -8.44
N LEU A 506 4.66 30.42 -7.88
CA LEU A 506 3.64 31.17 -8.64
C LEU A 506 4.22 32.23 -9.60
N LYS A 507 5.45 32.69 -9.34
CA LYS A 507 6.18 33.64 -10.20
C LYS A 507 6.66 33.03 -11.53
N LYS A 508 6.63 31.70 -11.68
CA LYS A 508 6.92 31.05 -12.97
C LYS A 508 5.97 31.60 -14.05
N PRO A 509 6.42 31.82 -15.29
CA PRO A 509 5.56 32.33 -16.35
C PRO A 509 4.32 31.44 -16.57
N ASN A 510 4.53 30.12 -16.64
CA ASN A 510 3.47 29.13 -16.79
C ASN A 510 3.84 27.80 -16.11
N PHE A 511 2.84 27.05 -15.66
CA PHE A 511 2.89 25.64 -15.24
C PHE A 511 1.45 25.13 -15.08
N ILE A 512 1.26 23.81 -15.09
CA ILE A 512 -0.07 23.20 -14.97
C ILE A 512 -0.71 23.58 -13.63
N GLY A 513 -1.98 24.01 -13.68
CA GLY A 513 -2.73 24.43 -12.49
C GLY A 513 -2.44 25.86 -12.00
N LYS A 514 -1.51 26.61 -12.62
CA LYS A 514 -1.15 27.97 -12.20
C LYS A 514 -2.36 28.90 -12.06
N ALA A 515 -3.20 28.98 -13.09
CA ALA A 515 -4.35 29.89 -13.11
C ALA A 515 -5.36 29.59 -11.99
N ALA A 516 -5.64 28.31 -11.74
CA ALA A 516 -6.50 27.89 -10.63
C ALA A 516 -5.86 28.25 -9.27
N LEU A 517 -4.55 28.02 -9.12
CA LEU A 517 -3.82 28.35 -7.90
C LEU A 517 -3.72 29.87 -7.63
N GLU A 518 -3.69 30.71 -8.67
CA GLU A 518 -3.78 32.17 -8.53
C GLU A 518 -5.13 32.61 -7.95
N GLN A 519 -6.21 31.90 -8.27
CA GLN A 519 -7.55 32.14 -7.73
C GLN A 519 -7.73 31.57 -6.31
N ILE A 520 -7.15 30.40 -6.04
CA ILE A 520 -7.27 29.71 -4.74
C ILE A 520 -6.43 30.40 -3.67
N LYS A 521 -5.22 30.86 -3.99
CA LYS A 521 -4.26 31.39 -3.01
C LYS A 521 -4.82 32.48 -2.08
N PRO A 522 -5.57 33.50 -2.56
CA PRO A 522 -6.09 34.55 -1.69
C PRO A 522 -7.16 34.05 -0.72
N HIS A 523 -7.95 33.05 -1.12
CA HIS A 523 -9.09 32.53 -0.36
C HIS A 523 -9.19 30.99 -0.47
N PRO A 524 -8.27 30.23 0.13
CA PRO A 524 -8.36 28.78 0.12
C PRO A 524 -9.65 28.32 0.84
N PRO A 525 -10.43 27.39 0.28
CA PRO A 525 -11.72 26.99 0.87
C PRO A 525 -11.57 26.21 2.18
N ARG A 526 -10.39 25.62 2.40
CA ARG A 526 -9.96 24.95 3.63
C ARG A 526 -8.48 25.20 3.86
N LEU A 527 -8.04 25.05 5.10
CA LEU A 527 -6.65 25.17 5.51
C LEU A 527 -6.25 23.98 6.37
N ALA A 528 -5.05 23.43 6.12
CA ALA A 528 -4.44 22.43 6.95
C ALA A 528 -3.92 23.05 8.26
N VAL A 529 -4.24 22.42 9.39
CA VAL A 529 -3.80 22.81 10.72
C VAL A 529 -3.31 21.61 11.52
N GLY A 530 -2.46 21.87 12.51
CA GLY A 530 -2.19 20.90 13.57
C GLY A 530 -3.15 21.10 14.73
N LEU A 531 -3.42 20.04 15.49
CA LEU A 531 -4.28 20.03 16.65
C LEU A 531 -3.58 19.33 17.81
N ILE A 532 -3.75 19.85 19.02
CA ILE A 532 -3.42 19.17 20.28
C ILE A 532 -4.75 18.82 20.96
N LEU A 533 -5.00 17.54 21.18
CA LEU A 533 -6.25 17.04 21.77
C LEU A 533 -6.10 16.89 23.28
N GLU A 534 -7.20 17.11 24.00
CA GLU A 534 -7.27 16.83 25.42
C GLU A 534 -7.31 15.32 25.68
N GLY A 535 -6.40 14.84 26.53
CA GLY A 535 -6.27 13.42 26.88
C GLY A 535 -5.41 12.62 25.88
N ASN A 536 -5.47 11.28 26.01
CA ASN A 536 -4.56 10.36 25.34
C ASN A 536 -5.21 9.54 24.21
N GLU A 537 -6.48 9.81 23.91
CA GLU A 537 -7.17 9.10 22.83
C GLU A 537 -6.78 9.67 21.48
N VAL A 538 -6.48 8.79 20.53
CA VAL A 538 -6.07 9.17 19.19
C VAL A 538 -7.31 9.27 18.31
N ALA A 539 -7.47 10.42 17.66
CA ALA A 539 -8.56 10.62 16.70
C ALA A 539 -8.37 9.72 15.46
N ALA A 540 -9.45 9.50 14.72
CA ALA A 540 -9.44 8.74 13.47
C ALA A 540 -9.67 9.67 12.27
N TYR A 541 -9.21 9.25 11.09
CA TYR A 541 -9.50 9.91 9.83
C TYR A 541 -11.00 10.14 9.64
N GLY A 542 -11.38 11.31 9.14
CA GLY A 542 -12.76 11.65 8.85
C GLY A 542 -13.60 12.07 10.07
N GLN A 543 -13.08 11.96 11.29
CA GLN A 543 -13.75 12.52 12.47
C GLN A 543 -13.93 14.03 12.32
N CYS A 544 -15.15 14.49 12.58
CA CYS A 544 -15.55 15.87 12.34
C CYS A 544 -15.04 16.80 13.44
N LEU A 545 -14.76 18.05 13.06
CA LEU A 545 -14.41 19.14 13.96
C LEU A 545 -15.58 20.09 14.11
N HIS A 546 -15.78 20.59 15.33
CA HIS A 546 -16.88 21.47 15.71
C HIS A 546 -16.38 22.67 16.51
N PRO A 547 -17.02 23.84 16.42
CA PRO A 547 -16.87 24.88 17.44
C PRO A 547 -17.40 24.37 18.79
N PRO A 548 -16.82 24.79 19.93
CA PRO A 548 -17.30 24.40 21.24
C PRO A 548 -18.80 24.68 21.43
N GLY A 549 -19.55 23.64 21.81
CA GLY A 549 -21.00 23.73 22.02
C GLY A 549 -21.88 23.84 20.75
N ASP A 550 -21.29 23.80 19.55
CA ASP A 550 -22.04 23.90 18.28
C ASP A 550 -22.15 22.52 17.58
N ARG A 551 -23.26 22.28 16.89
CA ARG A 551 -23.44 21.09 16.04
C ARG A 551 -22.82 21.25 14.65
N GLY A 552 -22.60 22.48 14.19
CA GLY A 552 -21.99 22.78 12.89
C GLY A 552 -20.60 22.15 12.74
N ARG A 553 -20.34 21.51 11.59
CA ARG A 553 -19.02 20.96 11.27
C ARG A 553 -18.18 22.05 10.59
N VAL A 554 -16.94 22.20 11.05
CA VAL A 554 -15.99 23.21 10.52
C VAL A 554 -14.73 22.59 9.95
N GLY A 555 -14.57 21.28 10.04
CA GLY A 555 -13.42 20.57 9.51
C GLY A 555 -13.47 19.08 9.77
N MET A 556 -12.35 18.41 9.48
CA MET A 556 -12.17 16.99 9.74
C MET A 556 -10.70 16.65 10.01
N ILE A 557 -10.48 15.59 10.78
CA ILE A 557 -9.17 14.98 11.02
C ILE A 557 -8.68 14.28 9.74
N THR A 558 -7.42 14.48 9.37
CA THR A 558 -6.76 13.79 8.25
C THR A 558 -5.78 12.71 8.74
N SER A 559 -4.97 13.04 9.75
CA SER A 559 -4.04 12.11 10.38
C SER A 559 -3.94 12.41 11.86
N ALA A 560 -3.72 11.41 12.70
CA ALA A 560 -3.60 11.61 14.13
C ALA A 560 -2.74 10.53 14.76
N THR A 561 -2.08 10.88 15.86
CA THR A 561 -1.26 9.94 16.62
C THR A 561 -1.14 10.38 18.08
N PHE A 562 -0.70 9.47 18.93
CA PHE A 562 -0.20 9.84 20.25
C PHE A 562 1.30 10.09 20.13
N SER A 563 1.74 11.31 20.43
CA SER A 563 3.16 11.68 20.45
C SER A 563 3.77 11.30 21.80
N PRO A 564 4.72 10.34 21.86
CA PRO A 564 5.40 10.00 23.11
C PRO A 564 6.25 11.15 23.65
N LEU A 565 6.89 11.92 22.76
CA LEU A 565 7.76 13.03 23.14
C LEU A 565 6.97 14.21 23.71
N LEU A 566 5.82 14.54 23.14
CA LEU A 566 4.94 15.59 23.65
C LEU A 566 4.02 15.09 24.76
N ASN A 567 3.91 13.76 24.93
CA ASN A 567 2.98 13.07 25.82
C ASN A 567 1.53 13.56 25.62
N GLN A 568 1.13 13.71 24.35
CA GLN A 568 -0.15 14.29 23.94
C GLN A 568 -0.67 13.59 22.68
N SER A 569 -1.99 13.47 22.58
CA SER A 569 -2.65 13.17 21.31
C SER A 569 -2.58 14.40 20.40
N ILE A 570 -2.05 14.20 19.20
CA ILE A 570 -1.92 15.24 18.18
C ILE A 570 -2.61 14.81 16.89
N ALA A 571 -3.03 15.78 16.09
CA ALA A 571 -3.60 15.52 14.79
C ALA A 571 -3.24 16.58 13.76
N MET A 572 -3.31 16.20 12.50
CA MET A 572 -3.42 17.08 11.34
C MET A 572 -4.89 17.08 10.91
N ALA A 573 -5.38 18.23 10.46
CA ALA A 573 -6.76 18.42 10.08
C ALA A 573 -6.91 19.44 8.96
N GLN A 574 -8.03 19.38 8.25
CA GLN A 574 -8.49 20.46 7.37
C GLN A 574 -9.69 21.16 7.97
N VAL A 575 -9.61 22.48 8.12
CA VAL A 575 -10.67 23.33 8.67
C VAL A 575 -11.04 24.46 7.70
N VAL A 576 -12.24 25.00 7.81
CA VAL A 576 -12.59 26.26 7.13
C VAL A 576 -11.74 27.42 7.68
N PRO A 577 -11.41 28.45 6.87
CA PRO A 577 -10.39 29.44 7.22
C PRO A 577 -10.61 30.19 8.54
N GLU A 578 -11.87 30.39 8.93
CA GLU A 578 -12.26 31.11 10.15
C GLU A 578 -11.76 30.42 11.43
N TYR A 579 -11.51 29.10 11.37
CA TYR A 579 -11.07 28.28 12.50
C TYR A 579 -9.61 27.85 12.40
N ALA A 580 -8.84 28.38 11.43
CA ALA A 580 -7.46 27.97 11.20
C ALA A 580 -6.43 28.70 12.08
N THR A 581 -6.85 29.73 12.81
CA THR A 581 -5.94 30.56 13.62
C THR A 581 -5.38 29.77 14.81
N PRO A 582 -4.05 29.71 15.02
CA PRO A 582 -3.48 29.07 16.20
C PRO A 582 -4.06 29.63 17.51
N GLY A 583 -4.33 28.75 18.47
CA GLY A 583 -5.03 29.05 19.73
C GLY A 583 -6.55 28.94 19.65
N THR A 584 -7.13 28.76 18.45
CA THR A 584 -8.57 28.49 18.30
C THR A 584 -8.92 27.17 18.96
N GLU A 585 -10.00 27.18 19.73
CA GLU A 585 -10.54 25.98 20.36
C GLU A 585 -11.57 25.31 19.46
N LEU A 586 -11.46 23.99 19.33
CA LEU A 586 -12.36 23.12 18.60
C LEU A 586 -12.71 21.90 19.45
N GLU A 587 -13.73 21.17 19.03
CA GLU A 587 -14.15 19.88 19.55
C GLU A 587 -14.01 18.82 18.46
N VAL A 588 -13.28 17.74 18.76
CA VAL A 588 -13.20 16.55 17.90
C VAL A 588 -14.33 15.60 18.25
N GLY A 589 -15.16 15.27 17.26
CA GLY A 589 -16.21 14.26 17.40
C GLY A 589 -15.62 12.86 17.48
N LEU A 590 -15.61 12.27 18.67
CA LEU A 590 -15.23 10.86 18.88
C LEU A 590 -16.46 9.95 18.87
N MET A 591 -16.27 8.66 18.65
CA MET A 591 -17.36 7.68 18.49
C MET A 591 -18.32 8.06 17.34
N ASP A 592 -19.56 8.44 17.66
CA ASP A 592 -20.57 8.93 16.71
C ASP A 592 -20.47 10.45 16.45
N GLY A 593 -19.51 11.13 17.08
CA GLY A 593 -19.27 12.57 17.01
C GLY A 593 -20.25 13.44 17.79
N MET A 594 -21.25 12.83 18.44
CA MET A 594 -22.31 13.53 19.18
C MET A 594 -22.28 13.21 20.67
N LYS A 595 -22.18 11.93 21.03
CA LYS A 595 -22.17 11.46 22.41
C LYS A 595 -20.92 11.91 23.15
N ARG A 596 -19.80 11.98 22.44
CA ARG A 596 -18.52 12.37 23.02
C ARG A 596 -17.76 13.28 22.07
N ARG A 597 -17.32 14.39 22.64
CA ARG A 597 -16.44 15.34 21.99
C ARG A 597 -15.29 15.68 22.91
N VAL A 598 -14.12 15.83 22.32
CA VAL A 598 -12.90 16.12 23.06
C VAL A 598 -12.36 17.45 22.58
N ARG A 599 -12.01 18.32 23.53
CA ARG A 599 -11.44 19.63 23.24
C ARG A 599 -10.11 19.46 22.49
N ALA A 600 -9.87 20.31 21.51
CA ALA A 600 -8.62 20.40 20.78
C ALA A 600 -8.23 21.86 20.55
N ILE A 601 -6.94 22.15 20.58
CA ILE A 601 -6.40 23.48 20.32
C ILE A 601 -5.67 23.48 18.98
N VAL A 602 -6.03 24.44 18.12
CA VAL A 602 -5.40 24.66 16.82
C VAL A 602 -3.98 25.19 17.00
N GLY A 603 -3.03 24.61 16.29
CA GLY A 603 -1.62 24.97 16.30
C GLY A 603 -0.99 24.97 14.90
N THR A 604 0.33 25.01 14.85
CA THR A 604 1.08 24.81 13.60
C THR A 604 0.90 23.39 13.08
N LEU A 605 1.00 23.21 11.75
CA LEU A 605 0.84 21.90 11.12
C LEU A 605 1.81 20.84 11.70
N ALA A 606 3.05 21.24 11.98
CA ALA A 606 4.00 20.44 12.75
C ALA A 606 3.80 20.72 14.24
N ALA A 607 3.53 19.68 15.02
CA ALA A 607 3.44 19.77 16.48
C ALA A 607 4.83 19.73 17.14
N TYR A 608 5.81 19.11 16.49
CA TYR A 608 7.19 18.99 16.94
C TYR A 608 8.14 19.70 15.97
N ASP A 609 9.09 20.47 16.53
CA ASP A 609 10.10 21.26 15.79
C ASP A 609 9.53 22.04 14.57
N PRO A 610 8.51 22.91 14.76
CA PRO A 610 7.87 23.61 13.64
C PRO A 610 8.82 24.55 12.87
N THR A 611 9.96 24.94 13.46
CA THR A 611 10.99 25.74 12.79
C THR A 611 11.95 24.90 11.93
N LYS A 612 11.83 23.57 11.99
CA LYS A 612 12.68 22.57 11.35
C LYS A 612 14.15 22.77 11.72
N SER A 613 14.41 23.08 12.99
CA SER A 613 15.77 23.32 13.49
C SER A 613 16.63 22.06 13.41
N ARG A 614 16.06 20.88 13.71
CA ARG A 614 16.78 19.59 13.76
C ARG A 614 17.19 19.07 12.39
N VAL A 615 16.40 19.36 11.35
CA VAL A 615 16.70 18.97 9.97
C VAL A 615 17.83 19.83 9.36
N LYS A 616 17.96 21.08 9.83
CA LYS A 616 18.88 22.08 9.25
C LYS A 616 20.28 22.07 9.87
N VAL A 617 20.46 21.43 11.04
CA VAL A 617 21.76 21.29 11.72
C VAL A 617 22.72 20.44 10.90
#